data_AF-A0A0R2BKK7-F1
#
_entry.id   AF-A0A0R2BKK7-F1
#
_cell.length_a   1.000
_cell.length_b   1.000
_cell.length_c   1.000
_cell.angle_alpha   90.00
_cell.angle_beta   90.00
_cell.angle_gamma   90.00
#
_symmetry.space_group_name_H-M   'P 1'
#
loop_
_entity.id
_entity.type
_entity.pdbx_description
1 polymer ?
#
loop_
_entity_poly.entity_id
_entity_poly.type
_entity_poly.pdbx_seq_one_letter_code
_entity_poly.pdbx_strand_id
1 'polypeptide(L)'
;MAEDFLKWTNEQKTFNKKIDYQDPTETPPLVVTPSSDLQSKAETNADQLAHKMFGAQVRKTLAQWIQLGGYLYSQGLITLQQFQTALNSFEDIMEERQVDVEKRQTDIEEQFKAVIANATVDSELINARDSNIYGKFPTLDGRLENIEQMLAMSIPSGYLVTINHGLGRNPDVTVSYYEDAIGTEIGGFGKAAIFGGTKAKFIESTESYVDANTVKIELPAGFALTGYPVYQPADRCWYIIDKNRILKFDLGVNVTEHPNGGDQSQL
;
A
#
# COMPACT_ATOMS: atom_id res chain seq x y z
N MET A 1 -76.13 6.76 6.66
CA MET A 1 -75.20 6.46 5.55
C MET A 1 -73.88 7.19 5.77
N ALA A 2 -73.10 6.77 6.77
CA ALA A 2 -71.81 7.38 7.09
C ALA A 2 -70.91 6.38 7.84
N GLU A 3 -70.96 5.11 7.44
CA GLU A 3 -70.13 4.03 8.00
C GLU A 3 -69.48 3.30 6.82
N ASP A 4 -68.40 3.85 6.25
CA ASP A 4 -67.44 3.02 5.52
C ASP A 4 -66.05 3.66 5.24
N PHE A 5 -65.77 4.88 5.73
CA PHE A 5 -64.47 5.53 5.47
C PHE A 5 -63.32 5.08 6.42
N LEU A 6 -63.54 4.11 7.31
CA LEU A 6 -62.58 3.76 8.38
C LEU A 6 -62.12 2.29 8.41
N LYS A 7 -62.37 1.48 7.37
CA LYS A 7 -61.95 0.06 7.35
C LYS A 7 -60.46 -0.20 7.09
N TRP A 8 -59.64 0.83 6.89
CA TRP A 8 -58.21 0.68 6.58
C TRP A 8 -57.30 0.45 7.81
N THR A 9 -57.85 0.36 9.03
CA THR A 9 -57.06 0.35 10.27
C THR A 9 -56.74 -1.01 10.87
N ASN A 10 -57.17 -2.14 10.30
CA ASN A 10 -57.05 -3.45 10.97
C ASN A 10 -56.31 -4.57 10.21
N GLU A 11 -55.61 -4.28 9.10
CA GLU A 11 -54.69 -5.25 8.49
C GLU A 11 -53.27 -4.70 8.42
N GLN A 12 -52.36 -5.22 9.24
CA GLN A 12 -50.93 -5.02 9.03
C GLN A 12 -50.48 -5.84 7.81
N LYS A 13 -50.31 -5.16 6.67
CA LYS A 13 -49.60 -5.71 5.52
C LYS A 13 -48.12 -5.32 5.60
N THR A 14 -47.24 -6.31 5.76
CA THR A 14 -45.79 -6.10 5.71
C THR A 14 -45.32 -6.23 4.26
N PHE A 15 -44.87 -5.13 3.67
CA PHE A 15 -44.31 -5.12 2.31
C PHE A 15 -42.79 -5.12 2.37
N ASN A 16 -42.17 -6.28 2.16
CA ASN A 16 -40.72 -6.38 1.97
C ASN A 16 -40.36 -5.95 0.55
N LYS A 17 -40.38 -4.64 0.28
CA LYS A 17 -39.77 -4.05 -0.91
C LYS A 17 -38.42 -3.48 -0.50
N LYS A 18 -37.35 -3.91 -1.16
CA LYS A 18 -36.06 -3.22 -1.10
C LYS A 18 -36.28 -1.90 -1.85
N ILE A 19 -36.59 -0.83 -1.12
CA ILE A 19 -36.86 0.48 -1.71
C ILE A 19 -35.50 1.11 -2.04
N ASP A 20 -35.27 1.32 -3.33
CA ASP A 20 -34.17 2.15 -3.78
C ASP A 20 -34.60 3.61 -3.56
N TYR A 21 -34.02 4.25 -2.54
CA TYR A 21 -34.33 5.65 -2.21
C TYR A 21 -33.75 6.64 -3.23
N GLN A 22 -33.02 6.14 -4.23
CA GLN A 22 -32.40 6.95 -5.28
C GLN A 22 -33.27 7.03 -6.54
N ASP A 23 -34.37 7.78 -6.50
CA ASP A 23 -35.13 8.12 -7.71
C ASP A 23 -34.64 9.46 -8.32
N PRO A 24 -33.86 9.42 -9.43
CA PRO A 24 -33.33 10.62 -10.08
C PRO A 24 -34.36 11.34 -10.97
N THR A 25 -35.56 10.80 -11.15
CA THR A 25 -36.57 11.43 -12.02
C THR A 25 -37.06 12.75 -11.43
N GLU A 26 -37.47 13.69 -12.26
CA GLU A 26 -38.01 14.97 -11.78
C GLU A 26 -39.39 14.77 -11.15
N THR A 27 -39.66 15.43 -10.02
CA THR A 27 -40.99 15.49 -9.42
C THR A 27 -41.91 16.30 -10.36
N PRO A 28 -42.96 15.70 -10.93
CA PRO A 28 -43.87 16.39 -11.83
C PRO A 28 -44.71 17.44 -11.06
N PRO A 29 -45.16 18.54 -11.70
CA PRO A 29 -46.05 19.51 -11.07
C PRO A 29 -47.37 18.89 -10.60
N LEU A 30 -47.82 19.24 -9.40
CA LEU A 30 -49.17 18.91 -8.92
C LEU A 30 -50.19 19.84 -9.58
N VAL A 31 -51.20 19.26 -10.23
CA VAL A 31 -52.36 19.98 -10.76
C VAL A 31 -53.60 19.50 -10.03
N VAL A 32 -54.30 20.42 -9.35
CA VAL A 32 -55.51 20.13 -8.58
C VAL A 32 -56.70 20.82 -9.27
N THR A 33 -57.69 20.05 -9.71
CA THR A 33 -58.88 20.54 -10.42
C THR A 33 -60.17 20.31 -9.63
N PRO A 34 -61.20 21.17 -9.76
CA PRO A 34 -62.46 21.10 -8.98
C PRO A 34 -63.31 19.84 -9.08
N SER A 35 -62.98 18.89 -9.96
CA SER A 35 -63.80 17.71 -10.22
C SER A 35 -63.06 16.37 -10.13
N SER A 36 -61.93 16.27 -9.42
CA SER A 36 -61.11 15.06 -9.41
C SER A 36 -60.62 14.61 -8.03
N ASP A 37 -60.47 13.30 -7.91
CA ASP A 37 -60.00 12.48 -6.78
C ASP A 37 -58.79 13.07 -6.01
N LEU A 38 -59.09 13.84 -4.97
CA LEU A 38 -58.11 14.47 -4.07
C LEU A 38 -57.28 13.44 -3.30
N GLN A 39 -57.84 12.25 -3.07
CA GLN A 39 -57.16 11.18 -2.37
C GLN A 39 -56.00 10.64 -3.20
N SER A 40 -56.24 10.34 -4.48
CA SER A 40 -55.18 9.91 -5.39
C SER A 40 -54.04 10.93 -5.52
N LYS A 41 -54.35 12.22 -5.46
CA LYS A 41 -53.33 13.30 -5.48
C LYS A 41 -52.52 13.37 -4.19
N ALA A 42 -53.15 13.20 -3.03
CA ALA A 42 -52.47 13.15 -1.75
C ALA A 42 -51.52 11.93 -1.68
N GLU A 43 -52.00 10.76 -2.11
CA GLU A 43 -51.23 9.52 -2.18
C GLU A 43 -50.03 9.66 -3.12
N THR A 44 -50.23 10.25 -4.32
CA THR A 44 -49.13 10.50 -5.27
C THR A 44 -48.04 11.40 -4.67
N ASN A 45 -48.43 12.48 -3.98
CA ASN A 45 -47.45 13.35 -3.32
C ASN A 45 -46.73 12.65 -2.16
N ALA A 46 -47.45 11.86 -1.37
CA ALA A 46 -46.83 11.09 -0.28
C ALA A 46 -45.80 10.08 -0.81
N ASP A 47 -46.14 9.37 -1.90
CA ASP A 47 -45.22 8.44 -2.56
C ASP A 47 -43.97 9.15 -3.11
N GLN A 48 -44.13 10.31 -3.73
CA GLN A 48 -42.99 11.10 -4.19
C GLN A 48 -42.09 11.53 -3.02
N LEU A 49 -42.67 11.91 -1.89
CA LEU A 49 -41.89 12.31 -0.71
C LEU A 49 -41.08 11.13 -0.15
N ALA A 50 -41.65 9.92 -0.17
CA ALA A 50 -41.00 8.73 0.34
C ALA A 50 -39.85 8.21 -0.54
N HIS A 51 -39.88 8.46 -1.85
CA HIS A 51 -38.95 7.84 -2.81
C HIS A 51 -37.88 8.79 -3.38
N LYS A 52 -37.99 10.10 -3.18
CA LYS A 52 -36.99 11.07 -3.66
C LYS A 52 -35.86 11.28 -2.63
N MET A 53 -34.60 11.08 -3.02
CA MET A 53 -33.43 11.41 -2.19
C MET A 53 -32.92 12.85 -2.35
N PHE A 54 -33.23 13.52 -3.46
CA PHE A 54 -32.61 14.80 -3.80
C PHE A 54 -33.34 15.96 -3.13
N GLY A 55 -32.59 16.80 -2.41
CA GLY A 55 -33.17 17.93 -1.66
C GLY A 55 -34.05 18.86 -2.50
N ALA A 56 -33.76 19.06 -3.79
CA ALA A 56 -34.61 19.85 -4.68
C ALA A 56 -35.97 19.17 -4.96
N GLN A 57 -35.99 17.86 -5.17
CA GLN A 57 -37.21 17.10 -5.46
C GLN A 57 -38.08 16.94 -4.20
N VAL A 58 -37.45 16.67 -3.05
CA VAL A 58 -38.12 16.63 -1.74
C VAL A 58 -38.79 17.97 -1.44
N ARG A 59 -38.07 19.10 -1.59
CA ARG A 59 -38.65 20.44 -1.41
C ARG A 59 -39.82 20.72 -2.36
N LYS A 60 -39.75 20.24 -3.61
CA LYS A 60 -40.82 20.41 -4.61
C LYS A 60 -42.08 19.64 -4.21
N THR A 61 -41.95 18.38 -3.78
CA THR A 61 -43.09 17.57 -3.31
C THR A 61 -43.72 18.16 -2.03
N LEU A 62 -42.90 18.67 -1.10
CA LEU A 62 -43.40 19.36 0.10
C LEU A 62 -44.18 20.62 -0.24
N ALA A 63 -43.68 21.44 -1.17
CA ALA A 63 -44.40 22.61 -1.64
C ALA A 63 -45.77 22.25 -2.26
N GLN A 64 -45.84 21.14 -2.98
CA GLN A 64 -47.10 20.64 -3.56
C GLN A 64 -48.09 20.15 -2.50
N TRP A 65 -47.62 19.57 -1.38
CA TRP A 65 -48.49 19.19 -0.26
C TRP A 65 -49.14 20.42 0.39
N ILE A 66 -48.38 21.51 0.57
CA ILE A 66 -48.92 22.79 1.07
C ILE A 66 -49.99 23.34 0.11
N GLN A 67 -49.75 23.27 -1.20
CA GLN A 67 -50.73 23.71 -2.22
C GLN A 67 -52.02 22.89 -2.17
N LEU A 68 -51.91 21.57 -2.00
CA LEU A 68 -53.07 20.68 -1.87
C LEU A 68 -53.89 21.02 -0.61
N GLY A 69 -53.24 21.22 0.53
CA GLY A 69 -53.92 21.63 1.77
C GLY A 69 -54.62 22.98 1.65
N GLY A 70 -53.96 23.97 1.04
CA GLY A 70 -54.58 25.28 0.77
C GLY A 70 -55.81 25.18 -0.15
N TYR A 71 -55.76 24.28 -1.13
CA TYR A 71 -56.90 23.99 -2.00
C TYR A 71 -58.07 23.36 -1.23
N LEU A 72 -57.81 22.32 -0.42
CA LEU A 72 -58.83 21.68 0.42
C LEU A 72 -59.53 22.68 1.35
N TYR A 73 -58.77 23.61 1.92
CA TYR A 73 -59.31 24.71 2.73
C TYR A 73 -60.22 25.64 1.91
N SER A 74 -59.80 26.03 0.70
CA SER A 74 -60.60 26.89 -0.19
C SER A 74 -61.94 26.25 -0.61
N GLN A 75 -62.01 24.92 -0.64
CA GLN A 75 -63.22 24.16 -0.95
C GLN A 75 -64.07 23.86 0.30
N GLY A 76 -63.65 24.30 1.49
CA GLY A 76 -64.35 24.04 2.75
C GLY A 76 -64.31 22.59 3.22
N LEU A 77 -63.41 21.77 2.67
CA LEU A 77 -63.27 20.35 2.99
C LEU A 77 -62.46 20.10 4.27
N ILE A 78 -61.61 21.07 4.64
CA ILE A 78 -60.88 21.08 5.90
C ILE A 78 -61.03 22.45 6.57
N THR A 79 -60.95 22.49 7.89
CA THR A 79 -60.95 23.74 8.65
C THR A 79 -59.54 24.34 8.72
N LEU A 80 -59.46 25.63 9.03
CA LEU A 80 -58.18 26.31 9.27
C LEU A 80 -57.38 25.62 10.38
N GLN A 81 -58.07 25.12 11.42
CA GLN A 81 -57.45 24.44 12.54
C GLN A 81 -56.83 23.10 12.13
N GLN A 82 -57.51 22.32 11.28
CA GLN A 82 -56.97 21.08 10.72
C GLN A 82 -55.73 21.32 9.86
N PHE A 83 -55.74 22.41 9.06
CA PHE A 83 -54.58 22.79 8.26
C PHE A 83 -53.39 23.24 9.12
N GLN A 84 -53.64 24.03 10.17
CA GLN A 84 -52.61 24.46 11.13
C GLN A 84 -51.99 23.27 11.87
N THR A 85 -52.80 22.31 12.34
CA THR A 85 -52.27 21.10 13.00
C THR A 85 -51.35 20.31 12.06
N ALA A 86 -51.70 20.22 10.77
CA ALA A 86 -50.89 19.50 9.80
C ALA A 86 -49.56 20.22 9.49
N LEU A 87 -49.55 21.55 9.46
CA LEU A 87 -48.32 22.34 9.31
C LEU A 87 -47.40 22.21 10.54
N ASN A 88 -47.96 22.29 11.75
CA ASN A 88 -47.17 22.16 12.97
C ASN A 88 -46.56 20.75 13.09
N SER A 89 -47.32 19.70 12.77
CA SER A 89 -46.78 18.34 12.74
C SER A 89 -45.64 18.18 11.73
N PHE A 90 -45.69 18.92 10.62
CA PHE A 90 -44.63 18.91 9.63
C PHE A 90 -43.37 19.64 10.13
N GLU A 91 -43.55 20.77 10.82
CA GLU A 91 -42.48 21.52 11.47
C GLU A 91 -41.74 20.65 12.49
N ASP A 92 -42.47 19.96 13.37
CA ASP A 92 -41.90 19.06 14.40
C ASP A 92 -41.04 17.95 13.76
N ILE A 93 -41.52 17.32 12.68
CA ILE A 93 -40.78 16.26 11.96
C ILE A 93 -39.52 16.82 11.30
N MET A 94 -39.58 18.03 10.74
CA MET A 94 -38.42 18.66 10.12
C MET A 94 -37.37 19.03 11.16
N GLU A 95 -37.78 19.54 12.32
CA GLU A 95 -36.88 19.87 13.43
C GLU A 95 -36.17 18.61 13.97
N GLU A 96 -36.92 17.52 14.20
CA GLU A 96 -36.34 16.25 14.66
C GLU A 96 -35.31 15.69 13.65
N ARG A 97 -35.65 15.69 12.35
CA ARG A 97 -34.72 15.25 11.30
C ARG A 97 -33.50 16.14 11.18
N GLN A 98 -33.63 17.43 11.43
CA GLN A 98 -32.49 18.33 11.43
C GLN A 98 -31.53 17.98 12.56
N VAL A 99 -32.05 17.76 13.78
CA VAL A 99 -31.25 17.33 14.94
C VAL A 99 -30.49 16.02 14.65
N ASP A 100 -31.16 15.03 14.05
CA ASP A 100 -30.53 13.76 13.68
C ASP A 100 -29.41 13.91 12.65
N VAL A 101 -29.61 14.78 11.65
CA VAL A 101 -28.59 15.08 10.63
C VAL A 101 -27.40 15.79 11.24
N GLU A 102 -27.63 16.78 12.10
CA GLU A 102 -26.57 17.52 12.81
C GLU A 102 -25.75 16.57 13.70
N LYS A 103 -26.43 15.67 14.42
CA LYS A 103 -25.75 14.64 15.24
C LYS A 103 -24.90 13.70 14.38
N ARG A 104 -25.46 13.17 13.29
CA ARG A 104 -24.72 12.28 12.38
C ARG A 104 -23.53 12.98 11.73
N GLN A 105 -23.66 14.26 11.37
CA GLN A 105 -22.54 15.04 10.86
C GLN A 105 -21.45 15.22 11.92
N THR A 106 -21.83 15.52 13.15
CA THR A 106 -20.91 15.61 14.30
C THR A 106 -20.16 14.30 14.50
N ASP A 107 -20.87 13.17 14.53
CA ASP A 107 -20.27 11.83 14.69
C ASP A 107 -19.27 11.51 13.55
N ILE A 108 -19.61 11.86 12.30
CA ILE A 108 -18.72 11.67 11.15
C ILE A 108 -17.48 12.55 11.26
N GLU A 109 -17.63 13.80 11.67
CA GLU A 109 -16.49 14.70 11.88
C GLU A 109 -15.55 14.20 12.98
N GLU A 110 -16.10 13.70 14.08
CA GLU A 110 -15.31 13.12 15.17
C GLU A 110 -14.57 11.86 14.72
N GLN A 111 -15.24 10.97 13.99
CA GLN A 111 -14.59 9.79 13.40
C GLN A 111 -13.47 10.19 12.43
N PHE A 112 -13.69 11.20 11.60
CA PHE A 112 -12.68 11.68 10.66
C PHE A 112 -11.47 12.31 11.37
N LYS A 113 -11.72 13.13 12.41
CA LYS A 113 -10.67 13.68 13.28
C LYS A 113 -9.88 12.56 13.98
N ALA A 114 -10.54 11.50 14.44
CA ALA A 114 -9.89 10.34 15.06
C ALA A 114 -9.02 9.55 14.06
N VAL A 115 -9.48 9.37 12.82
CA VAL A 115 -8.67 8.74 11.75
C VAL A 115 -7.45 9.60 11.41
N ILE A 116 -7.60 10.92 11.28
CA ILE A 116 -6.47 11.84 11.03
C ILE A 116 -5.46 11.81 12.18
N ALA A 117 -5.95 11.84 13.42
CA ALA A 117 -5.09 11.79 14.61
C ALA A 117 -4.27 10.49 14.67
N ASN A 118 -4.90 9.35 14.39
CA ASN A 118 -4.21 8.05 14.36
C ASN A 118 -3.35 7.83 13.11
N ALA A 119 -3.63 8.53 12.01
CA ALA A 119 -2.78 8.49 10.82
C ALA A 119 -1.46 9.26 11.00
N THR A 120 -1.42 10.20 11.95
CA THR A 120 -0.27 11.08 12.18
C THR A 120 0.55 10.74 13.43
N VAL A 121 0.08 9.81 14.27
CA VAL A 121 0.73 9.45 15.54
C VAL A 121 0.75 7.92 15.68
N ASP A 122 1.95 7.36 15.83
CA ASP A 122 2.22 5.99 16.33
C ASP A 122 1.86 4.78 15.44
N SER A 123 2.12 4.84 14.14
CA SER A 123 2.27 3.58 13.39
C SER A 123 3.64 2.96 13.68
N GLU A 124 3.69 1.72 14.19
CA GLU A 124 4.94 0.97 14.34
C GLU A 124 5.77 0.97 13.04
N LEU A 125 5.09 0.96 11.89
CA LEU A 125 5.70 1.01 10.58
C LEU A 125 6.41 2.36 10.29
N ILE A 126 5.83 3.46 10.76
CA ILE A 126 6.43 4.81 10.62
C ILE A 126 7.61 4.94 11.59
N ASN A 127 7.44 4.51 12.84
CA ASN A 127 8.51 4.54 13.84
C ASN A 127 9.68 3.63 13.44
N ALA A 128 9.41 2.49 12.80
CA ALA A 128 10.43 1.59 12.28
C ALA A 128 11.25 2.19 11.10
N ARG A 129 10.88 3.35 10.55
CA ARG A 129 11.70 4.03 9.53
C ARG A 129 12.84 4.84 10.14
N ASP A 130 12.77 5.15 11.42
CA ASP A 130 13.79 5.95 12.09
C ASP A 130 14.79 5.01 12.77
N SER A 131 16.03 5.03 12.30
CA SER A 131 17.14 4.30 12.91
C SER A 131 18.01 5.27 13.71
N ASN A 132 18.29 4.91 14.96
CA ASN A 132 19.24 5.66 15.80
C ASN A 132 20.68 5.62 15.23
N ILE A 133 21.00 4.64 14.38
CA ILE A 133 22.35 4.43 13.84
C ILE A 133 22.46 4.97 12.40
N TYR A 134 21.44 4.71 11.58
CA TYR A 134 21.48 4.96 10.13
C TYR A 134 20.63 6.16 9.69
N GLY A 135 20.00 6.86 10.63
CA GLY A 135 19.15 8.00 10.36
C GLY A 135 17.74 7.63 9.93
N LYS A 136 17.06 8.58 9.29
CA LYS A 136 15.65 8.47 8.91
C LYS A 136 15.49 8.03 7.46
N PHE A 137 14.59 7.08 7.22
CA PHE A 137 14.30 6.56 5.89
C PHE A 137 12.92 7.02 5.38
N PRO A 138 12.72 7.24 4.06
CA PRO A 138 11.41 7.59 3.49
C PRO A 138 10.36 6.47 3.60
N THR A 139 10.79 5.21 3.65
CA THR A 139 9.92 4.02 3.74
C THR A 139 10.62 2.97 4.62
N LEU A 140 9.86 2.02 5.20
CA LEU A 140 10.46 0.90 5.94
C LEU A 140 11.32 0.06 5.00
N ASP A 141 10.82 -0.18 3.79
CA ASP A 141 11.51 -0.84 2.70
C ASP A 141 12.90 -0.22 2.45
N GLY A 142 12.98 1.11 2.32
CA GLY A 142 14.27 1.80 2.14
C GLY A 142 15.24 1.62 3.30
N ARG A 143 14.74 1.41 4.53
CA ARG A 143 15.59 1.04 5.67
C ARG A 143 16.08 -0.40 5.55
N LEU A 144 15.22 -1.34 5.18
CA LEU A 144 15.57 -2.75 5.03
C LEU A 144 16.59 -2.94 3.90
N GLU A 145 16.37 -2.32 2.75
CA GLU A 145 17.32 -2.30 1.63
C GLU A 145 18.70 -1.77 2.03
N ASN A 146 18.74 -0.70 2.84
CA ASN A 146 20.02 -0.19 3.34
C ASN A 146 20.73 -1.19 4.26
N ILE A 147 19.99 -1.86 5.16
CA ILE A 147 20.53 -2.89 6.03
C ILE A 147 21.03 -4.08 5.20
N GLU A 148 20.24 -4.54 4.22
CA GLU A 148 20.62 -5.63 3.33
C GLU A 148 21.89 -5.32 2.53
N GLN A 149 22.02 -4.11 1.99
CA GLN A 149 23.25 -3.67 1.32
C GLN A 149 24.46 -3.69 2.25
N MET A 150 24.32 -3.24 3.50
CA MET A 150 25.40 -3.29 4.47
C MET A 150 25.79 -4.73 4.82
N LEU A 151 24.81 -5.60 5.07
CA LEU A 151 25.05 -7.01 5.37
C LEU A 151 25.71 -7.73 4.19
N ALA A 152 25.24 -7.48 2.97
CA ALA A 152 25.78 -8.05 1.74
C ALA A 152 27.26 -7.69 1.50
N MET A 153 27.75 -6.59 2.08
CA MET A 153 29.15 -6.16 1.95
C MET A 153 30.05 -6.62 3.10
N SER A 154 29.49 -7.10 4.21
CA SER A 154 30.24 -7.33 5.46
C SER A 154 30.14 -8.75 6.02
N ILE A 155 29.05 -9.47 5.77
CA ILE A 155 28.90 -10.83 6.27
C ILE A 155 29.45 -11.80 5.21
N PRO A 156 30.40 -12.68 5.54
CA PRO A 156 30.90 -13.71 4.63
C PRO A 156 29.84 -14.82 4.41
N SER A 157 28.76 -14.46 3.73
CA SER A 157 27.68 -15.34 3.36
C SER A 157 27.03 -14.84 2.08
N GLY A 158 26.67 -15.78 1.20
CA GLY A 158 25.97 -15.49 -0.05
C GLY A 158 26.82 -15.59 -1.32
N TYR A 159 28.15 -15.72 -1.22
CA TYR A 159 29.01 -16.10 -2.35
C TYR A 159 30.04 -17.15 -1.94
N LEU A 160 29.99 -18.33 -2.56
CA LEU A 160 30.86 -19.46 -2.22
C LEU A 160 31.86 -19.70 -3.36
N VAL A 161 33.15 -19.68 -3.02
CA VAL A 161 34.25 -20.00 -3.94
C VAL A 161 34.93 -21.27 -3.49
N THR A 162 35.09 -22.24 -4.40
CA THR A 162 35.82 -23.49 -4.11
C THR A 162 37.15 -23.47 -4.85
N ILE A 163 38.24 -23.79 -4.14
CA ILE A 163 39.59 -23.90 -4.70
C ILE A 163 40.17 -25.25 -4.31
N ASN A 164 40.36 -26.13 -5.29
CA ASN A 164 41.23 -27.30 -5.19
C ASN A 164 42.67 -26.84 -5.41
N HIS A 165 43.37 -26.56 -4.31
CA HIS A 165 44.72 -26.00 -4.30
C HIS A 165 45.81 -27.07 -4.34
N GLY A 166 45.55 -28.30 -3.89
CA GLY A 166 46.51 -29.41 -3.99
C GLY A 166 47.76 -29.30 -3.10
N LEU A 167 47.68 -28.57 -1.98
CA LEU A 167 48.84 -28.29 -1.12
C LEU A 167 49.08 -29.36 -0.04
N GLY A 168 48.14 -30.31 0.16
CA GLY A 168 48.23 -31.34 1.19
C GLY A 168 48.17 -30.81 2.63
N ARG A 169 47.63 -29.61 2.83
CA ARG A 169 47.47 -28.92 4.12
C ARG A 169 46.26 -28.00 4.08
N ASN A 170 45.87 -27.45 5.24
CA ASN A 170 44.81 -26.45 5.33
C ASN A 170 45.46 -25.05 5.38
N PRO A 171 45.63 -24.35 4.24
CA PRO A 171 46.29 -23.05 4.19
C PRO A 171 45.42 -21.91 4.71
N ASP A 172 45.98 -20.98 5.48
CA ASP A 172 45.29 -19.71 5.75
C ASP A 172 44.96 -18.96 4.45
N VAL A 173 43.73 -18.48 4.33
CA VAL A 173 43.23 -17.78 3.14
C VAL A 173 43.21 -16.29 3.43
N THR A 174 43.77 -15.50 2.53
CA THR A 174 43.59 -14.04 2.51
C THR A 174 42.94 -13.63 1.21
N VAL A 175 41.78 -12.97 1.31
CA VAL A 175 41.03 -12.49 0.14
C VAL A 175 41.16 -10.98 0.01
N SER A 176 41.47 -10.53 -1.21
CA SER A 176 41.49 -9.09 -1.52
C SER A 176 40.74 -8.76 -2.80
N TYR A 177 40.12 -7.60 -2.80
CA TYR A 177 39.35 -7.06 -3.92
C TYR A 177 39.90 -5.71 -4.38
N TYR A 178 39.97 -5.55 -5.69
CA TYR A 178 40.33 -4.32 -6.35
C TYR A 178 39.74 -4.28 -7.75
N GLU A 179 39.74 -3.08 -8.32
CA GLU A 179 39.18 -2.80 -9.64
C GLU A 179 40.22 -2.11 -10.53
N ASP A 180 40.02 -2.22 -11.85
CA ASP A 180 40.81 -1.52 -12.86
C ASP A 180 42.33 -1.78 -12.78
N ALA A 181 42.73 -2.99 -12.41
CA ALA A 181 44.13 -3.38 -12.50
C ALA A 181 44.63 -3.32 -13.95
N ILE A 182 45.95 -3.37 -14.11
CA ILE A 182 46.58 -3.32 -15.44
C ILE A 182 46.04 -4.44 -16.33
N GLY A 183 45.47 -4.06 -17.47
CA GLY A 183 44.90 -4.99 -18.45
C GLY A 183 43.42 -5.30 -18.24
N THR A 184 42.80 -4.79 -17.17
CA THR A 184 41.36 -4.97 -16.88
C THR A 184 40.58 -3.66 -16.93
N GLU A 185 41.21 -2.54 -17.27
CA GLU A 185 40.57 -1.23 -17.26
C GLU A 185 39.42 -1.13 -18.28
N ILE A 186 38.32 -0.50 -17.87
CA ILE A 186 37.22 -0.18 -18.79
C ILE A 186 37.72 0.81 -19.85
N GLY A 187 37.66 0.41 -21.12
CA GLY A 187 38.13 1.22 -22.25
C GLY A 187 39.59 0.98 -22.66
N GLY A 188 40.28 0.04 -22.00
CA GLY A 188 41.62 -0.40 -22.37
C GLY A 188 42.74 0.26 -21.55
N PHE A 189 43.97 -0.18 -21.83
CA PHE A 189 45.16 0.17 -21.03
C PHE A 189 45.32 1.68 -20.79
N GLY A 190 45.48 2.05 -19.52
CA GLY A 190 45.69 3.45 -19.12
C GLY A 190 44.45 4.35 -19.23
N LYS A 191 43.25 3.79 -19.37
CA LYS A 191 41.98 4.54 -19.40
C LYS A 191 41.26 4.62 -18.05
N ALA A 192 41.71 3.89 -17.05
CA ALA A 192 41.18 4.00 -15.70
C ALA A 192 41.51 5.36 -15.06
N ALA A 193 40.68 5.76 -14.09
CA ALA A 193 40.92 6.98 -13.32
C ALA A 193 42.21 6.93 -12.49
N ILE A 194 42.60 5.72 -12.04
CA ILE A 194 43.83 5.46 -11.30
C ILE A 194 44.62 4.42 -12.07
N PHE A 195 45.81 4.79 -12.56
CA PHE A 195 46.69 3.85 -13.24
C PHE A 195 47.18 2.79 -12.26
N GLY A 196 47.02 1.51 -12.62
CA GLY A 196 47.35 0.38 -11.75
C GLY A 196 46.18 -0.14 -10.90
N GLY A 197 45.04 0.54 -10.92
CA GLY A 197 43.80 0.11 -10.25
C GLY A 197 43.49 0.80 -8.94
N THR A 198 42.33 0.46 -8.39
CA THR A 198 41.85 0.97 -7.10
C THR A 198 42.63 0.36 -5.94
N LYS A 199 42.55 1.00 -4.77
CA LYS A 199 43.19 0.49 -3.55
C LYS A 199 42.59 -0.87 -3.17
N ALA A 200 43.46 -1.87 -3.04
CA ALA A 200 43.07 -3.20 -2.59
C ALA A 200 42.40 -3.16 -1.20
N LYS A 201 41.26 -3.84 -1.10
CA LYS A 201 40.49 -4.04 0.13
C LYS A 201 40.63 -5.49 0.55
N PHE A 202 40.96 -5.73 1.81
CA PHE A 202 40.84 -7.07 2.39
C PHE A 202 39.37 -7.35 2.69
N ILE A 203 38.91 -8.53 2.31
CA ILE A 203 37.52 -8.95 2.53
C ILE A 203 37.52 -10.00 3.63
N GLU A 204 36.60 -9.85 4.58
CA GLU A 204 36.31 -10.89 5.56
C GLU A 204 35.78 -12.14 4.87
N SER A 205 36.41 -13.27 5.11
CA SER A 205 36.03 -14.58 4.57
C SER A 205 35.78 -15.59 5.69
N THR A 206 35.03 -16.64 5.38
CA THR A 206 34.94 -17.82 6.23
C THR A 206 35.40 -19.03 5.43
N GLU A 207 36.43 -19.71 5.91
CA GLU A 207 36.95 -20.90 5.25
C GLU A 207 36.40 -22.19 5.87
N SER A 208 36.12 -23.16 5.00
CA SER A 208 35.90 -24.55 5.39
C SER A 208 36.70 -25.47 4.48
N TYR A 209 37.31 -26.51 5.06
CA TYR A 209 38.12 -27.46 4.31
C TYR A 209 37.32 -28.74 4.08
N VAL A 210 37.13 -29.08 2.81
CA VAL A 210 36.49 -30.35 2.43
C VAL A 210 37.47 -31.50 2.66
N ASP A 211 38.72 -31.28 2.28
CA ASP A 211 39.86 -32.17 2.49
C ASP A 211 41.17 -31.33 2.53
N ALA A 212 42.32 -32.00 2.63
CA ALA A 212 43.63 -31.34 2.71
C ALA A 212 44.08 -30.64 1.41
N ASN A 213 43.29 -30.71 0.34
CA ASN A 213 43.59 -30.12 -0.96
C ASN A 213 42.52 -29.14 -1.44
N THR A 214 41.38 -29.06 -0.76
CA THR A 214 40.21 -28.31 -1.23
C THR A 214 39.64 -27.43 -0.12
N VAL A 215 39.60 -26.13 -0.39
CA VAL A 215 39.01 -25.11 0.49
C VAL A 215 37.76 -24.52 -0.15
N LYS A 216 36.76 -24.27 0.69
CA LYS A 216 35.53 -23.53 0.41
C LYS A 216 35.59 -22.21 1.16
N ILE A 217 35.48 -21.12 0.43
CA ILE A 217 35.66 -19.75 0.93
C ILE A 217 34.33 -19.04 0.74
N GLU A 218 33.64 -18.76 1.84
CA GLU A 218 32.44 -17.94 1.85
C GLU A 218 32.81 -16.46 1.94
N LEU A 219 32.23 -15.68 1.04
CA LEU A 219 32.44 -14.25 0.87
C LEU A 219 31.10 -13.51 0.94
N PRO A 220 31.11 -12.21 1.26
CA PRO A 220 29.92 -11.39 1.20
C PRO A 220 29.35 -11.32 -0.23
N ALA A 221 28.02 -11.43 -0.34
CA ALA A 221 27.29 -11.45 -1.60
C ALA A 221 27.59 -10.23 -2.51
N GLY A 222 27.90 -9.07 -1.92
CA GLY A 222 28.25 -7.85 -2.65
C GLY A 222 29.54 -7.95 -3.46
N PHE A 223 30.39 -8.95 -3.19
CA PHE A 223 31.61 -9.23 -3.95
C PHE A 223 31.46 -10.39 -4.94
N ALA A 224 30.25 -10.88 -5.19
CA ALA A 224 30.02 -11.94 -6.17
C ALA A 224 30.51 -11.53 -7.57
N LEU A 225 31.42 -12.31 -8.13
CA LEU A 225 31.97 -12.16 -9.47
C LEU A 225 31.57 -13.35 -10.34
N THR A 226 31.51 -13.13 -11.65
CA THR A 226 31.29 -14.22 -12.61
C THR A 226 32.61 -14.89 -12.96
N GLY A 227 32.66 -16.22 -12.94
CA GLY A 227 33.84 -17.00 -13.35
C GLY A 227 34.35 -17.93 -12.26
N TYR A 228 35.55 -18.47 -12.47
CA TYR A 228 36.16 -19.46 -11.58
C TYR A 228 37.59 -19.03 -11.22
N PRO A 229 38.10 -19.44 -10.03
CA PRO A 229 39.47 -19.13 -9.64
C PRO A 229 40.49 -19.73 -10.62
N VAL A 230 41.40 -18.90 -11.11
CA VAL A 230 42.52 -19.33 -11.96
C VAL A 230 43.83 -19.07 -11.22
N TYR A 231 44.67 -20.09 -11.10
CA TYR A 231 45.98 -19.95 -10.48
C TYR A 231 46.94 -19.21 -11.40
N GLN A 232 47.64 -18.22 -10.84
CA GLN A 232 48.68 -17.48 -11.53
C GLN A 232 50.05 -17.79 -10.91
N PRO A 233 50.93 -18.53 -11.62
CA PRO A 233 52.23 -18.95 -11.07
C PRO A 233 53.18 -17.81 -10.71
N ALA A 234 53.09 -16.67 -11.41
CA ALA A 234 53.94 -15.52 -11.14
C ALA A 234 53.72 -14.94 -9.74
N ASP A 235 52.46 -14.87 -9.30
CA ASP A 235 52.06 -14.30 -8.01
C ASP A 235 51.79 -15.37 -6.94
N ARG A 236 51.74 -16.64 -7.36
CA ARG A 236 51.39 -17.80 -6.53
C ARG A 236 50.02 -17.67 -5.84
N CYS A 237 49.08 -17.01 -6.51
CA CYS A 237 47.73 -16.73 -6.02
C CYS A 237 46.68 -17.17 -7.04
N TRP A 238 45.43 -17.33 -6.59
CA TRP A 238 44.29 -17.55 -7.48
C TRP A 238 43.54 -16.24 -7.70
N TYR A 239 42.99 -16.07 -8.90
CA TYR A 239 42.25 -14.87 -9.29
C TYR A 239 40.90 -15.24 -9.91
N ILE A 240 39.86 -14.49 -9.56
CA ILE A 240 38.62 -14.39 -10.36
C ILE A 240 38.60 -12.98 -10.95
N ILE A 241 38.54 -12.89 -12.27
CA ILE A 241 38.52 -11.62 -13.01
C ILE A 241 37.20 -11.53 -13.75
N ASP A 242 36.37 -10.56 -13.38
CA ASP A 242 35.09 -10.26 -14.04
C ASP A 242 35.10 -8.80 -14.51
N LYS A 243 35.36 -8.64 -15.82
CA LYS A 243 35.59 -7.33 -16.46
C LYS A 243 36.72 -6.58 -15.75
N ASN A 244 36.39 -5.51 -15.05
CA ASN A 244 37.34 -4.69 -14.33
C ASN A 244 37.44 -5.02 -12.84
N ARG A 245 36.64 -5.95 -12.33
CA ARG A 245 36.60 -6.34 -10.92
C ARG A 245 37.41 -7.61 -10.69
N ILE A 246 38.21 -7.64 -9.64
CA ILE A 246 39.15 -8.73 -9.38
C ILE A 246 39.03 -9.16 -7.92
N LEU A 247 38.90 -10.48 -7.73
CA LEU A 247 39.15 -11.14 -6.44
C LEU A 247 40.47 -11.90 -6.53
N LYS A 248 41.33 -11.65 -5.55
CA LYS A 248 42.60 -12.35 -5.35
C LYS A 248 42.50 -13.21 -4.09
N PHE A 249 42.89 -14.47 -4.21
CA PHE A 249 42.97 -15.44 -3.14
C PHE A 249 44.43 -15.85 -2.94
N ASP A 250 44.98 -15.49 -1.78
CA ASP A 250 46.31 -15.89 -1.35
C ASP A 250 46.19 -16.99 -0.30
N LEU A 251 46.72 -18.17 -0.61
CA LEU A 251 46.73 -19.36 0.26
C LEU A 251 48.13 -19.59 0.87
N GLY A 252 49.02 -18.60 0.82
CA GLY A 252 50.36 -18.69 1.38
C GLY A 252 51.22 -19.77 0.71
N VAL A 253 51.22 -19.81 -0.63
CA VAL A 253 51.95 -20.82 -1.41
C VAL A 253 53.46 -20.56 -1.39
N ASN A 254 54.21 -21.55 -0.94
CA ASN A 254 55.67 -21.53 -0.88
C ASN A 254 56.31 -21.85 -2.24
N VAL A 255 57.57 -21.44 -2.43
CA VAL A 255 58.31 -21.62 -3.70
C VAL A 255 58.50 -23.11 -4.07
N THR A 256 58.51 -23.99 -3.07
CA THR A 256 58.68 -25.44 -3.24
C THR A 256 57.37 -26.19 -3.44
N GLU A 257 56.22 -25.52 -3.31
CA GLU A 257 54.91 -26.14 -3.46
C GLU A 257 54.47 -26.10 -4.93
N HIS A 258 53.73 -27.13 -5.34
CA HIS A 258 53.23 -27.28 -6.71
C HIS A 258 51.70 -27.32 -6.68
N PRO A 259 51.04 -26.16 -6.55
CA PRO A 259 49.59 -26.11 -6.47
C PRO A 259 48.93 -26.56 -7.76
N ASN A 260 47.69 -27.01 -7.62
CA ASN A 260 46.83 -27.36 -8.75
C ASN A 260 46.49 -26.09 -9.54
N GLY A 261 47.13 -25.93 -10.70
CA GLY A 261 46.94 -24.79 -11.59
C GLY A 261 45.80 -24.94 -12.61
N GLY A 262 45.00 -26.01 -12.53
CA GLY A 262 43.90 -26.26 -13.44
C GLY A 262 42.73 -25.29 -13.25
N ASP A 263 41.98 -25.04 -14.33
CA ASP A 263 40.72 -24.30 -14.29
C ASP A 263 39.74 -24.99 -13.32
N GLN A 264 39.23 -24.23 -12.36
CA GLN A 264 38.33 -24.72 -11.31
C GLN A 264 36.86 -24.80 -11.78
N SER A 265 36.58 -24.54 -13.06
CA SER A 265 35.25 -24.58 -13.66
C SER A 265 34.53 -25.94 -13.64
N GLN A 266 35.27 -27.02 -13.38
CA GLN A 266 34.77 -28.40 -13.37
C GLN A 266 34.49 -28.95 -11.96
N LEU A 267 34.66 -28.13 -10.91
CA LEU A 267 34.49 -28.50 -9.50
C LEU A 267 33.10 -28.16 -8.96
#